data_AF-A0A942D0F4-F1
#
_entry.id   AF-A0A942D0F4-F1
#
_cell.length_a   1.000
_cell.length_b   1.000
_cell.length_c   1.000
_cell.angle_alpha   90.00
_cell.angle_beta   90.00
_cell.angle_gamma   90.00
#
_symmetry.space_group_name_H-M   'P 1'
#
loop_
_entity.id
_entity.type
_entity.pdbx_description
1 polymer ?
#
loop_
_entity_poly.entity_id
_entity_poly.type
_entity_poly.pdbx_seq_one_letter_code
_entity_poly.pdbx_strand_id
1 'polypeptide(L)'
;MRKRLTFANVMSVIAVFVALGGVGYAAVKLPKNSVGTAQLKPSSVTGAKVRNGSLTGADIAAGTLGTVPRATSAAGADHATSADNAAYAQHAGSADHAARADSAANADELGGAPASAYLGAGSVRRIDVTLHRNAEPVTLLQAGPLSLRASCGEGGLAGTFLVVEAASGGVEPSIYRSVVLQHQIGSPGTQAEAESMPISSSFQLLLRVEATNTAVGTIVYSDADTTISIDYRALALSGGDCPFAGTAVIAN
;
A
#
# COMPACT_ATOMS: atom_id res chain seq x y z
N MET A 1 -88.11 76.18 62.84
CA MET A 1 -86.83 76.58 62.20
C MET A 1 -86.72 75.91 60.84
N ARG A 2 -86.70 76.67 59.73
CA ARG A 2 -86.38 76.13 58.39
C ARG A 2 -84.92 76.42 58.09
N LYS A 3 -84.04 75.42 58.13
CA LYS A 3 -82.66 75.53 57.66
C LYS A 3 -82.69 75.66 56.15
N ARG A 4 -82.68 76.89 55.64
CA ARG A 4 -82.47 77.13 54.21
C ARG A 4 -80.96 77.26 54.02
N LEU A 5 -80.38 76.29 53.31
CA LEU A 5 -79.01 76.43 52.83
C LEU A 5 -79.00 77.65 51.91
N THR A 6 -78.23 78.67 52.27
CA THR A 6 -78.08 79.85 51.42
C THR A 6 -77.30 79.43 50.17
N PHE A 7 -77.65 80.03 49.02
CA PHE A 7 -76.98 79.79 47.75
C PHE A 7 -75.44 79.95 47.86
N ALA A 8 -75.00 80.87 48.72
CA ALA A 8 -73.59 81.10 49.03
C ALA A 8 -72.87 79.86 49.58
N ASN A 9 -73.48 79.11 50.50
CA ASN A 9 -72.84 77.93 51.07
C ASN A 9 -72.74 76.79 50.04
N VAL A 10 -73.73 76.64 49.17
CA VAL A 10 -73.70 75.63 48.09
C VAL A 10 -72.58 75.95 47.09
N MET A 11 -72.47 77.21 46.66
CA MET A 11 -71.41 77.63 45.75
C MET A 11 -70.02 77.56 46.37
N SER A 12 -69.89 77.84 47.67
CA SER A 12 -68.61 77.70 48.38
C SER A 12 -68.12 76.25 48.39
N VAL A 13 -69.01 75.27 48.65
CA VAL A 13 -68.62 73.85 48.67
C VAL A 13 -68.26 73.36 47.26
N ILE A 14 -69.01 73.76 46.22
CA ILE A 14 -68.68 73.41 44.83
C ILE A 14 -67.35 74.04 44.40
N ALA A 15 -67.12 75.31 44.73
CA ALA A 15 -65.86 75.98 44.42
C ALA A 15 -64.66 75.30 45.08
N VAL A 16 -64.78 74.89 46.36
CA VAL A 16 -63.74 74.13 47.05
C VAL A 16 -63.55 72.75 46.42
N PHE A 17 -64.63 72.07 46.03
CA PHE A 17 -64.54 70.77 45.35
C PHE A 17 -63.85 70.86 43.99
N VAL A 18 -64.10 71.92 43.22
CA VAL A 18 -63.45 72.17 41.92
C VAL A 18 -61.99 72.60 42.11
N ALA A 19 -61.71 73.46 43.10
CA ALA A 19 -60.35 73.90 43.44
C ALA A 19 -59.47 72.72 43.90
N LEU A 20 -60.03 71.75 44.63
CA LEU A 20 -59.34 70.53 45.04
C LEU A 20 -59.35 69.43 43.95
N GLY A 21 -60.37 69.42 43.07
CA GLY A 21 -60.54 68.41 42.03
C GLY A 21 -59.68 68.63 40.77
N GLY A 22 -59.21 69.85 40.52
CA GLY A 22 -58.49 70.21 39.29
C GLY A 22 -57.13 69.53 39.08
N VAL A 23 -56.48 69.04 40.14
CA VAL A 23 -55.14 68.43 40.07
C VAL A 23 -55.16 66.91 39.84
N GLY A 24 -56.31 66.24 39.98
CA GLY A 24 -56.40 64.78 39.95
C GLY A 24 -56.47 64.16 38.55
N TYR A 25 -57.02 64.86 37.56
CA TYR A 25 -57.35 64.23 36.26
C TYR A 25 -56.12 64.04 35.34
N ALA A 26 -55.11 64.90 35.45
CA ALA A 26 -53.88 64.77 34.65
C ALA A 26 -52.97 63.62 35.10
N ALA A 27 -53.17 63.09 36.31
CA ALA A 27 -52.30 62.06 36.89
C ALA A 27 -52.66 60.62 36.48
N VAL A 28 -53.84 60.38 35.90
CA VAL A 28 -54.37 59.01 35.71
C VAL A 28 -54.22 58.49 34.28
N LYS A 29 -54.08 59.37 33.27
CA LYS A 29 -53.82 58.96 31.88
C LYS A 29 -52.80 59.88 31.22
N LEU A 30 -51.54 59.43 31.24
CA LEU A 30 -50.49 60.04 30.42
C LEU A 30 -50.77 59.76 28.93
N PRO A 31 -50.61 60.75 28.04
CA PRO A 31 -50.63 60.51 26.61
C PRO A 31 -49.53 59.53 26.20
N LYS A 32 -49.73 58.81 25.10
CA LYS A 32 -48.67 57.95 24.52
C LYS A 32 -47.42 58.81 24.28
N ASN A 33 -46.24 58.25 24.53
CA ASN A 33 -44.92 58.89 24.36
C ASN A 33 -44.65 60.13 25.25
N SER A 34 -45.39 60.31 26.35
CA SER A 34 -45.19 61.42 27.29
C SER A 34 -44.28 61.09 28.49
N VAL A 35 -43.65 59.91 28.49
CA VAL A 35 -42.67 59.48 29.50
C VAL A 35 -41.32 59.28 28.84
N GLY A 36 -40.43 60.27 28.99
CA GLY A 36 -39.03 60.23 28.60
C GLY A 36 -38.08 59.90 29.76
N THR A 37 -36.78 59.92 29.47
CA THR A 37 -35.73 59.55 30.43
C THR A 37 -35.71 60.43 31.69
N ALA A 38 -36.00 61.72 31.56
CA ALA A 38 -36.03 62.66 32.68
C ALA A 38 -37.13 62.34 33.72
N GLN A 39 -38.18 61.62 33.31
CA GLN A 39 -39.28 61.21 34.20
C GLN A 39 -39.03 59.83 34.85
N LEU A 40 -37.98 59.11 34.43
CA LEU A 40 -37.62 57.80 34.94
C LEU A 40 -36.37 57.90 35.83
N LYS A 41 -36.51 57.49 37.09
CA LYS A 41 -35.34 57.36 37.98
C LYS A 41 -34.49 56.15 37.53
N PRO A 42 -33.16 56.17 37.76
CA PRO A 42 -32.33 54.99 37.57
C PRO A 42 -32.90 53.76 38.28
N SER A 43 -32.87 52.60 37.61
CA SER A 43 -33.40 51.32 38.12
C SER A 43 -34.91 51.30 38.43
N SER A 44 -35.67 52.29 37.96
CA SER A 44 -37.12 52.33 38.17
C SER A 44 -37.89 51.30 37.33
N VAL A 45 -37.32 50.84 36.21
CA VAL A 45 -37.90 49.81 35.34
C VAL A 45 -37.24 48.47 35.66
N THR A 46 -37.92 47.65 36.45
CA THR A 46 -37.49 46.29 36.82
C THR A 46 -38.13 45.25 35.92
N GLY A 47 -37.60 44.02 35.89
CA GLY A 47 -38.17 42.93 35.07
C GLY A 47 -39.67 42.70 35.30
N ALA A 48 -40.16 42.80 36.55
CA ALA A 48 -41.58 42.66 36.86
C ALA A 48 -42.49 43.75 36.24
N LYS A 49 -41.93 44.90 35.82
CA LYS A 49 -42.64 45.98 35.12
C LYS A 49 -42.64 45.82 33.60
N VAL A 50 -41.89 44.85 33.09
CA VAL A 50 -41.79 44.52 31.67
C VAL A 50 -42.64 43.29 31.40
N ARG A 51 -43.48 43.33 30.37
CA ARG A 51 -44.29 42.18 29.99
C ARG A 51 -43.39 41.11 29.35
N ASN A 52 -43.55 39.87 29.79
CA ASN A 52 -42.80 38.74 29.21
C ASN A 52 -43.01 38.67 27.68
N GLY A 53 -41.90 38.57 26.95
CA GLY A 53 -41.89 38.49 25.48
C GLY A 53 -42.18 39.81 24.74
N SER A 54 -42.28 40.95 25.44
CA SER A 54 -42.52 42.24 24.77
C SER A 54 -41.25 42.88 24.20
N LEU A 55 -40.07 42.45 24.64
CA LEU A 55 -38.79 42.94 24.13
C LEU A 55 -38.34 42.07 22.96
N THR A 56 -38.12 42.68 21.80
CA THR A 56 -37.67 42.03 20.57
C THR A 56 -36.20 42.38 20.29
N GLY A 57 -35.61 41.72 19.27
CA GLY A 57 -34.25 42.05 18.83
C GLY A 57 -34.07 43.50 18.35
N ALA A 58 -35.15 44.19 17.96
CA ALA A 58 -35.10 45.60 17.59
C ALA A 58 -34.99 46.54 18.82
N ASP A 59 -35.43 46.07 19.99
CA ASP A 59 -35.42 46.83 21.25
C ASP A 59 -34.09 46.67 22.01
N ILE A 60 -33.24 45.74 21.58
CA ILE A 60 -32.03 45.33 22.30
C ILE A 60 -30.80 45.51 21.40
N ALA A 61 -29.85 46.32 21.85
CA ALA A 61 -28.54 46.41 21.22
C ALA A 61 -27.72 45.14 21.55
N ALA A 62 -27.68 44.17 20.64
CA ALA A 62 -27.02 42.87 20.86
C ALA A 62 -25.55 43.00 21.30
N GLY A 63 -24.83 44.04 20.85
CA GLY A 63 -23.45 44.31 21.23
C GLY A 63 -23.23 44.74 22.69
N THR A 64 -24.29 45.10 23.42
CA THR A 64 -24.21 45.41 24.86
C THR A 64 -24.53 44.20 25.75
N LEU A 65 -24.90 43.07 25.15
CA LEU A 65 -25.15 41.83 25.88
C LEU A 65 -23.83 41.10 26.13
N GLY A 66 -23.65 40.56 27.34
CA GLY A 66 -22.57 39.62 27.62
C GLY A 66 -22.80 38.25 26.93
N THR A 67 -21.87 37.32 27.12
CA THR A 67 -21.97 35.97 26.55
C THR A 67 -23.26 35.28 26.98
N VAL A 68 -24.13 34.98 26.01
CA VAL A 68 -25.38 34.24 26.23
C VAL A 68 -25.04 32.74 26.38
N PRO A 69 -25.22 32.12 27.56
CA PRO A 69 -24.73 30.75 27.81
C PRO A 69 -25.41 29.65 27.00
N ARG A 70 -26.57 29.94 26.39
CA ARG A 70 -27.31 29.02 25.51
C ARG A 70 -27.90 29.77 24.34
N ALA A 71 -27.05 30.26 23.44
CA ALA A 71 -27.49 30.47 22.07
C ALA A 71 -27.49 29.09 21.40
N THR A 72 -28.67 28.56 21.07
CA THR A 72 -28.82 27.27 20.35
C THR A 72 -28.07 27.24 18.99
N SER A 73 -27.56 28.38 18.50
CA SER A 73 -26.70 28.45 17.32
C SER A 73 -25.20 28.25 17.58
N ALA A 74 -24.74 28.13 18.83
CA ALA A 74 -23.32 27.87 19.11
C ALA A 74 -22.95 26.39 18.87
N ALA A 75 -23.88 25.45 19.11
CA ALA A 75 -23.65 24.02 18.86
C ALA A 75 -23.51 23.69 17.36
N GLY A 76 -24.06 24.54 16.46
CA GLY A 76 -23.86 24.42 15.01
C GLY A 76 -22.59 25.09 14.49
N ALA A 77 -21.95 25.96 15.29
CA ALA A 77 -20.70 26.62 14.91
C ALA A 77 -19.49 25.68 15.09
N ASP A 78 -19.56 24.74 16.03
CA ASP A 78 -18.52 23.71 16.23
C ASP A 78 -18.52 22.65 15.10
N HIS A 79 -19.67 22.43 14.45
CA HIS A 79 -19.84 21.63 13.23
C HIS A 79 -19.78 22.48 11.95
N ALA A 80 -18.98 23.54 11.93
CA ALA A 80 -18.76 24.30 10.71
C ALA A 80 -18.18 23.40 9.61
N THR A 81 -18.59 23.61 8.36
CA THR A 81 -18.08 22.91 7.16
C THR A 81 -16.54 22.80 7.11
N SER A 82 -15.83 23.73 7.74
CA SER A 82 -14.37 23.68 7.89
C SER A 82 -13.86 22.50 8.73
N ALA A 83 -14.56 22.12 9.80
CA ALA A 83 -14.20 20.97 10.64
C ALA A 83 -14.47 19.64 9.92
N ASP A 84 -15.60 19.54 9.21
CA ASP A 84 -15.92 18.37 8.39
C ASP A 84 -14.93 18.21 7.22
N ASN A 85 -14.54 19.30 6.57
CA ASN A 85 -13.51 19.29 5.53
C ASN A 85 -12.14 18.84 6.05
N ALA A 86 -11.77 19.25 7.27
CA ALA A 86 -10.51 18.83 7.89
C ALA A 86 -10.50 17.32 8.17
N ALA A 87 -11.60 16.77 8.69
CA ALA A 87 -11.75 15.33 8.93
C ALA A 87 -11.73 14.53 7.62
N TYR A 88 -12.41 15.02 6.58
CA TYR A 88 -12.38 14.40 5.25
C TYR A 88 -10.98 14.40 4.64
N ALA A 89 -10.22 15.50 4.78
CA ALA A 89 -8.84 15.59 4.29
C ALA A 89 -7.89 14.63 5.01
N GLN A 90 -8.06 14.43 6.32
CA GLN A 90 -7.29 13.46 7.11
C GLN A 90 -7.57 12.01 6.68
N HIS A 91 -8.83 11.70 6.36
CA HIS A 91 -9.20 10.37 5.86
C HIS A 91 -8.65 10.11 4.46
N ALA A 92 -8.66 11.10 3.56
CA ALA A 92 -8.07 10.96 2.22
C ALA A 92 -6.56 10.65 2.29
N GLY A 93 -5.81 11.39 3.10
CA GLY A 93 -4.37 11.13 3.29
C GLY A 93 -4.06 9.76 3.90
N SER A 94 -4.92 9.28 4.81
CA SER A 94 -4.75 7.94 5.41
C SER A 94 -5.10 6.81 4.43
N ALA A 95 -6.11 7.00 3.57
CA ALA A 95 -6.55 6.01 2.59
C ALA A 95 -5.53 5.81 1.45
N ASP A 96 -4.84 6.87 1.02
CA ASP A 96 -3.80 6.78 -0.01
C ASP A 96 -2.53 6.08 0.50
N HIS A 97 -2.28 6.07 1.81
CA HIS A 97 -1.11 5.42 2.42
C HIS A 97 -1.32 3.94 2.80
N ALA A 98 -2.54 3.47 3.10
CA ALA A 98 -2.74 2.15 3.72
C ALA A 98 -2.78 0.94 2.77
N ALA A 99 -3.04 1.12 1.46
CA ALA A 99 -3.19 -0.02 0.54
C ALA A 99 -2.08 -0.12 -0.52
N ARG A 100 -1.42 1.01 -0.85
CA ARG A 100 -0.40 1.08 -1.92
C ARG A 100 1.04 1.11 -1.41
N ALA A 101 1.27 1.33 -0.12
CA ALA A 101 2.64 1.52 0.42
C ALA A 101 3.26 0.22 0.98
N ASP A 102 2.49 -0.64 1.66
CA ASP A 102 3.03 -1.89 2.21
C ASP A 102 3.38 -2.92 1.11
N SER A 103 2.67 -2.84 -0.03
CA SER A 103 3.03 -3.56 -1.24
C SER A 103 4.25 -2.97 -1.96
N ALA A 104 4.60 -1.70 -1.69
CA ALA A 104 5.79 -1.03 -2.24
C ALA A 104 7.07 -1.31 -1.43
N ALA A 105 6.99 -1.49 -0.11
CA ALA A 105 8.19 -1.74 0.73
C ALA A 105 8.93 -3.02 0.30
N ASN A 106 8.21 -4.12 0.05
CA ASN A 106 8.81 -5.34 -0.49
C ASN A 106 9.28 -5.16 -1.95
N ALA A 107 8.68 -4.24 -2.72
CA ALA A 107 9.10 -3.94 -4.09
C ALA A 107 10.41 -3.12 -4.12
N ASP A 108 10.63 -2.26 -3.12
CA ASP A 108 11.85 -1.49 -2.94
C ASP A 108 13.04 -2.39 -2.52
N GLU A 109 12.80 -3.38 -1.66
CA GLU A 109 13.79 -4.42 -1.32
C GLU A 109 14.20 -5.26 -2.55
N LEU A 110 13.30 -5.38 -3.52
CA LEU A 110 13.46 -6.08 -4.80
C LEU A 110 13.94 -5.14 -5.94
N GLY A 111 14.43 -3.93 -5.61
CA GLY A 111 15.00 -2.99 -6.58
C GLY A 111 14.03 -2.53 -7.68
N GLY A 112 12.72 -2.65 -7.45
CA GLY A 112 11.68 -2.24 -8.41
C GLY A 112 11.62 -3.06 -9.70
N ALA A 113 12.29 -4.22 -9.76
CA ALA A 113 12.29 -5.06 -10.94
C ALA A 113 10.94 -5.82 -11.07
N PRO A 114 10.37 -5.94 -12.29
CA PRO A 114 9.12 -6.68 -12.50
C PRO A 114 9.30 -8.16 -12.16
N ALA A 115 8.20 -8.88 -11.85
CA ALA A 115 8.25 -10.31 -11.55
C ALA A 115 8.92 -11.15 -12.67
N SER A 116 8.90 -10.66 -13.92
CA SER A 116 9.59 -11.27 -15.07
C SER A 116 11.12 -11.12 -15.05
N ALA A 117 11.67 -10.22 -14.23
CA ALA A 117 13.11 -10.09 -14.04
C ALA A 117 13.69 -11.15 -13.07
N TYR A 118 12.81 -11.86 -12.34
CA TYR A 118 13.19 -12.94 -11.46
C TYR A 118 13.07 -14.28 -12.20
N LEU A 119 14.13 -15.07 -12.19
CA LEU A 119 14.11 -16.44 -12.69
C LEU A 119 13.07 -17.24 -11.88
N GLY A 120 11.98 -17.66 -12.53
CA GLY A 120 10.92 -18.43 -11.86
C GLY A 120 11.44 -19.77 -11.35
N ALA A 121 10.91 -20.30 -10.25
CA ALA A 121 11.38 -21.56 -9.66
C ALA A 121 11.42 -22.77 -10.63
N GLY A 122 10.66 -22.73 -11.74
CA GLY A 122 10.70 -23.74 -12.80
C GLY A 122 11.87 -23.63 -13.79
N SER A 123 12.64 -22.53 -13.77
CA SER A 123 13.78 -22.29 -14.65
C SER A 123 15.10 -22.87 -14.14
N VAL A 124 15.16 -23.31 -12.87
CA VAL A 124 16.34 -24.00 -12.31
C VAL A 124 15.99 -25.46 -12.04
N ARG A 125 16.71 -26.39 -12.68
CA ARG A 125 16.50 -27.84 -12.52
C ARG A 125 17.77 -28.53 -12.07
N ARG A 126 17.70 -29.21 -10.92
CA ARG A 126 18.81 -29.99 -10.38
C ARG A 126 18.85 -31.38 -11.01
N ILE A 127 20.04 -31.84 -11.39
CA ILE A 127 20.32 -33.15 -11.94
C ILE A 127 21.20 -33.87 -10.93
N ASP A 128 20.79 -35.05 -10.47
CA ASP A 128 21.57 -35.90 -9.57
C ASP A 128 21.23 -37.36 -9.89
N VAL A 129 22.10 -38.01 -10.66
CA VAL A 129 21.85 -39.34 -11.23
C VAL A 129 23.12 -40.17 -11.13
N THR A 130 23.00 -41.42 -10.67
CA THR A 130 24.08 -42.39 -10.75
C THR A 130 23.86 -43.29 -11.96
N LEU A 131 24.76 -43.23 -12.93
CA LEU A 131 24.70 -44.04 -14.14
C LEU A 131 25.39 -45.37 -13.89
N HIS A 132 24.68 -46.47 -14.10
CA HIS A 132 25.23 -47.80 -13.92
C HIS A 132 26.05 -48.27 -15.13
N ARG A 133 27.07 -49.07 -14.86
CA ARG A 133 27.97 -49.63 -15.88
C ARG A 133 27.21 -50.39 -16.96
N ASN A 134 27.45 -50.05 -18.23
CA ASN A 134 26.85 -50.69 -19.41
C ASN A 134 25.31 -50.72 -19.41
N ALA A 135 24.68 -49.79 -18.69
CA ALA A 135 23.23 -49.61 -18.72
C ALA A 135 22.79 -48.79 -19.94
N GLU A 136 21.50 -48.84 -20.27
CA GLU A 136 20.92 -47.99 -21.31
C GLU A 136 21.08 -46.50 -20.97
N PRO A 137 21.20 -45.60 -21.97
CA PRO A 137 21.31 -44.17 -21.74
C PRO A 137 20.13 -43.61 -20.95
N VAL A 138 20.42 -42.97 -19.82
CA VAL A 138 19.43 -42.34 -18.95
C VAL A 138 19.24 -40.89 -19.39
N THR A 139 17.99 -40.44 -19.46
CA THR A 139 17.68 -39.03 -19.77
C THR A 139 17.90 -38.19 -18.50
N LEU A 140 18.88 -37.29 -18.55
CA LEU A 140 19.26 -36.41 -17.45
C LEU A 140 18.39 -35.14 -17.41
N LEU A 141 18.08 -34.60 -18.60
CA LEU A 141 17.33 -33.37 -18.74
C LEU A 141 16.56 -33.37 -20.06
N GLN A 142 15.28 -33.06 -20.02
CA GLN A 142 14.48 -32.80 -21.23
C GLN A 142 13.82 -31.43 -21.11
N ALA A 143 14.36 -30.44 -21.81
CA ALA A 143 13.95 -29.04 -21.72
C ALA A 143 13.76 -28.46 -23.13
N GLY A 144 12.51 -28.34 -23.56
CA GLY A 144 12.16 -27.87 -24.90
C GLY A 144 12.82 -28.72 -25.99
N PRO A 145 13.57 -28.12 -26.94
CA PRO A 145 14.24 -28.85 -28.01
C PRO A 145 15.45 -29.67 -27.53
N LEU A 146 15.97 -29.42 -26.32
CA LEU A 146 17.16 -30.10 -25.78
C LEU A 146 16.79 -31.38 -25.03
N SER A 147 17.36 -32.50 -25.47
CA SER A 147 17.34 -33.78 -24.78
C SER A 147 18.77 -34.18 -24.41
N LEU A 148 19.08 -34.14 -23.11
CA LEU A 148 20.37 -34.58 -22.56
C LEU A 148 20.24 -36.00 -22.02
N ARG A 149 20.99 -36.93 -22.60
CA ARG A 149 21.09 -38.32 -22.16
C ARG A 149 22.53 -38.64 -21.79
N ALA A 150 22.71 -39.55 -20.84
CA ALA A 150 24.04 -40.03 -20.52
C ALA A 150 24.08 -41.52 -20.25
N SER A 151 25.20 -42.15 -20.61
CA SER A 151 25.50 -43.55 -20.32
C SER A 151 26.93 -43.72 -19.84
N CYS A 152 27.14 -44.70 -18.96
CA CYS A 152 28.46 -45.07 -18.44
C CYS A 152 28.90 -46.37 -19.13
N GLY A 153 29.96 -46.33 -19.92
CA GLY A 153 30.47 -47.49 -20.68
C GLY A 153 31.93 -47.81 -20.35
N GLU A 154 32.35 -49.05 -20.63
CA GLU A 154 33.76 -49.47 -20.54
C GLU A 154 34.39 -49.59 -21.93
N GLY A 155 35.46 -48.83 -22.15
CA GLY A 155 36.15 -48.76 -23.44
C GLY A 155 37.40 -49.62 -23.47
N GLY A 156 37.30 -50.94 -23.23
CA GLY A 156 38.47 -51.83 -23.28
C GLY A 156 39.67 -51.33 -22.45
N LEU A 157 40.88 -51.34 -23.03
CA LEU A 157 42.13 -50.85 -22.38
C LEU A 157 42.13 -49.33 -22.07
N ALA A 158 41.06 -48.60 -22.41
CA ALA A 158 40.96 -47.14 -22.34
C ALA A 158 40.19 -46.59 -21.13
N GLY A 159 39.76 -47.44 -20.19
CA GLY A 159 39.08 -47.02 -18.95
C GLY A 159 37.57 -46.82 -19.09
N THR A 160 36.95 -46.30 -18.02
CA THR A 160 35.52 -45.94 -18.00
C THR A 160 35.29 -44.63 -18.75
N PHE A 161 34.27 -44.60 -19.60
CA PHE A 161 33.86 -43.40 -20.31
C PHE A 161 32.41 -43.04 -19.97
N LEU A 162 32.17 -41.74 -19.80
CA LEU A 162 30.84 -41.18 -19.74
C LEU A 162 30.51 -40.62 -21.12
N VAL A 163 29.46 -41.16 -21.76
CA VAL A 163 28.90 -40.59 -22.98
C VAL A 163 27.78 -39.66 -22.58
N VAL A 164 27.87 -38.39 -22.92
CA VAL A 164 26.74 -37.46 -22.82
C VAL A 164 26.28 -37.15 -24.23
N GLU A 165 25.07 -37.55 -24.56
CA GLU A 165 24.42 -37.25 -25.82
C GLU A 165 23.44 -36.09 -25.61
N ALA A 166 23.67 -34.99 -26.32
CA ALA A 166 22.67 -33.93 -26.40
C ALA A 166 22.12 -33.88 -27.82
N ALA A 167 20.79 -33.93 -27.93
CA ALA A 167 20.06 -33.73 -29.17
C ALA A 167 19.24 -32.45 -29.08
N SER A 168 19.21 -31.68 -30.17
CA SER A 168 18.47 -30.43 -30.27
C SER A 168 17.51 -30.44 -31.46
N GLY A 169 16.23 -30.11 -31.22
CA GLY A 169 15.18 -30.01 -32.24
C GLY A 169 14.85 -28.58 -32.73
N GLY A 170 15.78 -27.62 -32.63
CA GLY A 170 15.57 -26.19 -32.91
C GLY A 170 16.04 -25.70 -34.29
N VAL A 171 15.83 -24.41 -34.59
CA VAL A 171 16.28 -23.74 -35.83
C VAL A 171 17.62 -23.05 -35.57
N GLU A 172 18.71 -23.55 -36.16
CA GLU A 172 20.09 -23.10 -35.88
C GLU A 172 20.55 -23.21 -34.40
N PRO A 173 20.40 -24.37 -33.75
CA PRO A 173 20.88 -24.55 -32.39
C PRO A 173 22.42 -24.46 -32.33
N SER A 174 22.92 -23.65 -31.41
CA SER A 174 24.34 -23.61 -31.08
C SER A 174 24.56 -24.25 -29.71
N ILE A 175 25.45 -25.24 -29.64
CA ILE A 175 25.84 -25.84 -28.37
C ILE A 175 27.32 -25.60 -28.14
N TYR A 176 27.62 -24.96 -27.03
CA TYR A 176 28.97 -24.73 -26.55
C TYR A 176 29.23 -25.65 -25.37
N ARG A 177 30.42 -26.24 -25.34
CA ARG A 177 30.88 -27.03 -24.20
C ARG A 177 32.22 -26.50 -23.70
N SER A 178 32.36 -26.41 -22.39
CA SER A 178 33.66 -26.34 -21.74
C SER A 178 33.82 -27.56 -20.86
N VAL A 179 34.96 -28.26 -20.99
CA VAL A 179 35.25 -29.44 -20.18
C VAL A 179 36.63 -29.29 -19.58
N VAL A 180 36.69 -29.32 -18.26
CA VAL A 180 37.94 -29.32 -17.51
C VAL A 180 38.04 -30.65 -16.76
N LEU A 181 39.05 -31.44 -17.13
CA LEU A 181 39.38 -32.66 -16.39
C LEU A 181 40.29 -32.28 -15.23
N GLN A 182 39.82 -32.48 -14.01
CA GLN A 182 40.64 -32.33 -12.81
C GLN A 182 41.08 -33.70 -12.31
N HIS A 183 42.39 -33.94 -12.32
CA HIS A 183 43.04 -35.09 -11.71
C HIS A 183 43.43 -34.71 -10.27
N GLN A 184 42.63 -35.11 -9.28
CA GLN A 184 42.81 -34.80 -7.86
C GLN A 184 42.83 -33.29 -7.50
N ILE A 185 42.40 -32.99 -6.26
CA ILE A 185 42.34 -31.62 -5.71
C ILE A 185 43.77 -31.03 -5.71
N GLY A 186 44.08 -30.13 -6.64
CA GLY A 186 45.33 -29.37 -6.67
C GLY A 186 46.25 -29.51 -7.89
N SER A 187 45.93 -30.34 -8.89
CA SER A 187 46.70 -30.40 -10.16
C SER A 187 46.20 -29.38 -11.18
N PRO A 188 47.07 -28.73 -11.99
CA PRO A 188 46.62 -27.93 -13.12
C PRO A 188 45.92 -28.86 -14.13
N GLY A 189 44.59 -28.74 -14.22
CA GLY A 189 43.78 -29.53 -15.14
C GLY A 189 44.18 -29.25 -16.58
N THR A 190 44.32 -30.31 -17.38
CA THR A 190 44.38 -30.18 -18.84
C THR A 190 43.02 -29.67 -19.33
N GLN A 191 42.96 -28.43 -19.78
CA GLN A 191 41.75 -27.86 -20.37
C GLN A 191 41.50 -28.56 -21.71
N ALA A 192 40.33 -29.18 -21.89
CA ALA A 192 39.85 -29.47 -23.23
C ALA A 192 39.22 -28.17 -23.74
N GLU A 193 39.79 -27.63 -24.82
CA GLU A 193 39.40 -26.34 -25.39
C GLU A 193 37.90 -26.27 -25.65
N ALA A 194 37.33 -25.08 -25.42
CA ALA A 194 35.93 -24.79 -25.69
C ALA A 194 35.67 -24.86 -27.19
N GLU A 195 35.29 -26.03 -27.69
CA GLU A 195 34.93 -26.22 -29.08
C GLU A 195 33.52 -25.66 -29.31
N SER A 196 33.45 -24.46 -29.90
CA SER A 196 32.21 -23.92 -30.47
C SER A 196 31.90 -24.65 -31.77
N MET A 197 31.04 -25.67 -31.70
CA MET A 197 30.67 -26.45 -32.88
C MET A 197 29.21 -26.16 -33.26
N PRO A 198 28.92 -25.62 -34.46
CA PRO A 198 27.56 -25.61 -34.98
C PRO A 198 27.17 -27.06 -35.28
N ILE A 199 26.21 -27.61 -34.55
CA ILE A 199 25.74 -28.99 -34.71
C ILE A 199 24.32 -29.00 -35.23
N SER A 200 24.08 -29.81 -36.27
CA SER A 200 22.79 -29.83 -36.97
C SER A 200 21.74 -30.75 -36.34
N SER A 201 22.04 -31.54 -35.31
CA SER A 201 21.02 -32.41 -34.68
C SER A 201 21.43 -33.10 -33.36
N SER A 202 22.65 -33.62 -33.23
CA SER A 202 23.13 -34.23 -31.97
C SER A 202 24.66 -34.25 -31.87
N PHE A 203 25.16 -34.36 -30.64
CA PHE A 203 26.57 -34.62 -30.38
C PHE A 203 26.76 -35.60 -29.23
N GLN A 204 27.85 -36.35 -29.27
CA GLN A 204 28.29 -37.22 -28.19
C GLN A 204 29.57 -36.67 -27.59
N LEU A 205 29.53 -36.40 -26.30
CA LEU A 205 30.70 -36.05 -25.51
C LEU A 205 31.24 -37.33 -24.85
N LEU A 206 32.44 -37.73 -25.26
CA LEU A 206 33.18 -38.84 -24.65
C LEU A 206 34.12 -38.28 -23.58
N LEU A 207 33.72 -38.41 -22.31
CA LEU A 207 34.56 -38.06 -21.17
C LEU A 207 35.31 -39.32 -20.74
N ARG A 208 36.63 -39.35 -20.94
CA ARG A 208 37.47 -40.35 -20.29
C ARG A 208 37.61 -39.98 -18.82
N VAL A 209 37.09 -40.81 -17.93
CA VAL A 209 37.17 -40.60 -16.50
C VAL A 209 37.89 -41.80 -15.90
N GLU A 210 39.19 -41.63 -15.62
CA GLU A 210 39.96 -42.63 -14.89
C GLU A 210 39.49 -42.68 -13.43
N ALA A 211 39.72 -43.80 -12.74
CA ALA A 211 39.38 -43.94 -11.34
C ALA A 211 40.03 -42.78 -10.56
N THR A 212 39.21 -41.98 -9.86
CA THR A 212 39.57 -40.74 -9.12
C THR A 212 39.57 -39.42 -9.90
N ASN A 213 39.26 -39.42 -11.20
CA ASN A 213 39.08 -38.18 -11.96
C ASN A 213 37.69 -37.60 -11.78
N THR A 214 37.62 -36.27 -11.75
CA THR A 214 36.36 -35.53 -11.81
C THR A 214 36.35 -34.70 -13.09
N ALA A 215 35.36 -34.94 -13.94
CA ALA A 215 35.05 -34.06 -15.06
C ALA A 215 34.10 -32.98 -14.57
N VAL A 216 34.50 -31.72 -14.69
CA VAL A 216 33.62 -30.57 -14.46
C VAL A 216 33.54 -29.73 -15.72
N GLY A 217 32.39 -29.15 -15.98
CA GLY A 217 32.21 -28.34 -17.16
C GLY A 217 30.85 -27.67 -17.21
N THR A 218 30.68 -26.86 -18.25
CA THR A 218 29.42 -26.20 -18.55
C THR A 218 29.01 -26.56 -19.97
N ILE A 219 27.75 -26.97 -20.13
CA ILE A 219 27.11 -27.16 -21.43
C ILE A 219 26.13 -26.02 -21.61
N VAL A 220 26.33 -25.19 -22.64
CA VAL A 220 25.42 -24.10 -22.98
C VAL A 220 24.74 -24.45 -24.29
N TYR A 221 23.44 -24.65 -24.24
CA TYR A 221 22.57 -24.68 -25.41
C TYR A 221 22.03 -23.28 -25.62
N SER A 222 22.11 -22.74 -26.84
CA SER A 222 21.48 -21.48 -27.20
C SER A 222 20.83 -21.59 -28.56
N ASP A 223 19.57 -21.18 -28.62
CA ASP A 223 18.74 -21.01 -29.81
C ASP A 223 18.24 -19.56 -29.86
N ALA A 224 17.48 -19.18 -30.89
CA ALA A 224 16.89 -17.85 -31.05
C ALA A 224 16.00 -17.43 -29.85
N ASP A 225 15.35 -18.40 -29.20
CA ASP A 225 14.33 -18.15 -28.17
C ASP A 225 14.73 -18.65 -26.77
N THR A 226 15.83 -19.39 -26.60
CA THR A 226 16.14 -20.02 -25.32
C THR A 226 17.63 -20.30 -25.15
N THR A 227 18.16 -19.94 -23.99
CA THR A 227 19.50 -20.33 -23.53
C THR A 227 19.39 -21.27 -22.33
N ILE A 228 19.97 -22.46 -22.42
CA ILE A 228 20.04 -23.42 -21.32
C ILE A 228 21.51 -23.61 -20.94
N SER A 229 21.88 -23.23 -19.72
CA SER A 229 23.22 -23.48 -19.18
C SER A 229 23.16 -24.62 -18.17
N ILE A 230 24.02 -25.63 -18.34
CA ILE A 230 24.09 -26.81 -17.47
C ILE A 230 25.51 -26.91 -16.93
N ASP A 231 25.66 -26.54 -15.67
CA ASP A 231 26.90 -26.80 -14.94
C ASP A 231 26.85 -28.23 -14.41
N TYR A 232 27.86 -29.04 -14.74
CA TYR A 232 27.89 -30.44 -14.38
C TYR A 232 29.22 -30.87 -13.75
N ARG A 233 29.12 -31.95 -12.98
CA ARG A 233 30.20 -32.68 -12.34
C ARG A 233 29.94 -34.17 -12.53
N ALA A 234 30.90 -34.87 -13.11
CA ALA A 234 30.86 -36.31 -13.30
C ALA A 234 32.11 -36.97 -12.72
N LEU A 235 31.95 -38.14 -12.11
CA LEU A 235 33.05 -38.96 -11.61
C LEU A 235 32.90 -40.39 -12.11
N ALA A 236 34.01 -41.13 -12.19
CA ALA A 236 34.00 -42.58 -12.36
C ALA A 236 34.52 -43.22 -11.08
N LEU A 237 33.67 -44.03 -10.45
CA LEU A 237 34.02 -44.79 -9.26
C LEU A 237 34.73 -46.08 -9.66
N SER A 238 35.57 -46.63 -8.78
CA SER A 238 36.27 -47.91 -9.01
C SER A 238 35.33 -49.10 -9.20
N GLY A 239 34.06 -48.98 -8.75
CA GLY A 239 32.98 -49.93 -9.02
C GLY A 239 32.40 -49.85 -10.44
N GLY A 240 32.78 -48.84 -11.24
CA GLY A 240 32.36 -48.59 -12.61
C GLY A 240 30.98 -47.96 -12.76
N ASP A 241 30.39 -47.47 -11.68
CA ASP A 241 29.28 -46.52 -11.74
C ASP A 241 29.83 -45.09 -11.97
N CYS A 242 29.08 -44.31 -12.74
CA CYS A 242 29.41 -42.91 -13.05
C CYS A 242 28.37 -41.97 -12.42
N PRO A 243 28.58 -41.41 -11.21
CA PRO A 243 27.72 -40.36 -10.69
C PRO A 243 27.84 -39.08 -11.53
N PHE A 244 26.69 -38.53 -11.89
CA PHE A 244 26.53 -37.27 -12.62
C PHE A 244 25.62 -36.33 -11.81
N ALA A 245 26.16 -35.17 -11.45
CA ALA A 245 25.42 -34.13 -10.75
C ALA A 245 25.56 -32.80 -11.49
N GLY A 246 24.52 -31.98 -11.49
CA GLY A 246 24.56 -30.67 -12.13
C GLY A 246 23.33 -29.81 -11.87
N THR A 247 23.40 -28.58 -12.35
CA THR A 247 22.29 -27.62 -12.29
C THR A 247 22.08 -27.03 -13.67
N ALA A 248 20.87 -27.22 -14.20
CA ALA A 248 20.41 -26.61 -15.43
C ALA A 248 19.65 -25.32 -15.13
N VAL A 249 20.02 -24.22 -15.79
CA VAL A 249 19.33 -22.94 -15.76
C VAL A 249 18.78 -22.68 -17.15
N ILE A 250 17.46 -22.48 -17.24
CA ILE A 250 16.71 -22.26 -18.47
C ILE A 250 16.33 -20.78 -18.52
N ALA A 251 16.99 -20.01 -19.37
CA ALA A 251 16.64 -18.63 -19.67
C ALA A 251 15.89 -18.58 -21.00
N ASN A 252 14.65 -18.09 -20.95
CA ASN A 252 13.83 -17.79 -22.14
C ASN A 252 13.94 -16.31 -22.49
#